data_AF-A0A836SB09-F1
#
_entry.id   AF-A0A836SB09-F1
#
_cell.length_a   1.000
_cell.length_b   1.000
_cell.length_c   1.000
_cell.angle_alpha   90.00
_cell.angle_beta   90.00
_cell.angle_gamma   90.00
#
_symmetry.space_group_name_H-M   'P 1'
#
loop_
_entity.id
_entity.type
_entity.pdbx_description
1 polymer ?
#
loop_
_entity_poly.entity_id
_entity_poly.type
_entity_poly.pdbx_seq_one_letter_code
_entity_poly.pdbx_strand_id
1 'polypeptide(L)'
;MISSQELRDKVKDSLFEIVSKLNEYLRGENVQEIKTVLERVGRGGKLPHWYGLLESGQSMPNLDGKTIGSVIEMTLLGVLEKHTLKDFNIPPLEINPAKGVDIPLLELGVKSPSENFCTSEPFFSAYERLLGNENDAIVLLTDYQTAKKNPPPVRIQIIKSAYMKGSEIADRNLCAIALKNRQRLYDENVALCKKMIQFLCYINQQDWRAKALLQLVDILYEGEAVINAKIDELEVHFNNKIKADIKKGIEPISKTELDKIQLLKDSNTKVSSIINACSDWVIDNHKDFARLSNDNEWQRFLRSPLDGKIGLSFALQWRYNFGNLFKALPIIT
;
A
#
# COMPACT_ATOMS: atom_id res chain seq x y z
N MET A 1 -17.72 10.68 25.80
CA MET A 1 -17.80 10.35 24.35
C MET A 1 -16.59 9.49 24.08
N ILE A 2 -16.78 8.23 23.68
CA ILE A 2 -15.67 7.29 23.49
C ILE A 2 -14.90 7.73 22.24
N SER A 3 -13.57 7.80 22.33
CA SER A 3 -12.75 8.27 21.21
C SER A 3 -12.57 7.16 20.17
N SER A 4 -12.45 7.52 18.87
CA SER A 4 -12.13 6.53 17.82
C SER A 4 -10.81 5.81 18.09
N GLN A 5 -9.86 6.46 18.76
CA GLN A 5 -8.60 5.84 19.17
C GLN A 5 -8.82 4.70 20.17
N GLU A 6 -9.65 4.89 21.19
CA GLU A 6 -9.96 3.85 22.19
C GLU A 6 -10.64 2.63 21.54
N LEU A 7 -11.53 2.87 20.58
CA LEU A 7 -12.15 1.78 19.80
C LEU A 7 -11.11 1.05 18.94
N ARG A 8 -10.21 1.77 18.28
CA ARG A 8 -9.11 1.17 17.49
C ARG A 8 -8.15 0.36 18.34
N ASP A 9 -7.82 0.84 19.54
CA ASP A 9 -6.96 0.11 20.47
C ASP A 9 -7.62 -1.20 20.90
N LYS A 10 -8.93 -1.18 21.20
CA LYS A 10 -9.69 -2.40 21.48
C LYS A 10 -9.66 -3.38 20.30
N VAL A 11 -9.85 -2.89 19.08
CA VAL A 11 -9.81 -3.70 17.85
C VAL A 11 -8.42 -4.33 17.66
N LYS A 12 -7.36 -3.53 17.85
CA LYS A 12 -5.97 -3.98 17.73
C LYS A 12 -5.64 -5.06 18.76
N ASP A 13 -6.03 -4.86 20.01
CA ASP A 13 -5.76 -5.77 21.11
C ASP A 13 -6.56 -7.07 21.02
N SER A 14 -7.70 -7.05 20.31
CA SER A 14 -8.58 -8.22 20.11
C SER A 14 -8.45 -8.82 18.69
N LEU A 15 -7.37 -8.53 17.96
CA LEU A 15 -7.22 -8.93 16.56
C LEU A 15 -7.30 -10.46 16.37
N PHE A 16 -6.75 -11.23 17.31
CA PHE A 16 -6.79 -12.69 17.24
C PHE A 16 -8.23 -13.22 17.38
N GLU A 17 -8.97 -12.73 18.38
CA GLU A 17 -10.36 -13.10 18.62
C GLU A 17 -11.27 -12.66 17.47
N ILE A 18 -11.05 -11.47 16.91
CA ILE A 18 -11.74 -10.97 15.72
C ILE A 18 -11.55 -11.96 14.57
N VAL A 19 -10.32 -12.37 14.28
CA VAL A 19 -10.05 -13.27 13.15
C VAL A 19 -10.63 -14.67 13.41
N SER A 20 -10.55 -15.16 14.64
CA SER A 20 -11.17 -16.43 15.03
C SER A 20 -12.67 -16.43 14.75
N LYS A 21 -13.40 -15.40 15.22
CA LYS A 21 -14.83 -15.23 14.98
C LYS A 21 -15.18 -14.98 13.51
N LEU A 22 -14.37 -14.19 12.82
CA LEU A 22 -14.51 -13.98 11.39
C LEU A 22 -14.42 -15.30 10.62
N ASN A 23 -13.45 -16.16 10.95
CA ASN A 23 -13.29 -17.46 10.33
C ASN A 23 -14.43 -18.44 10.67
N GLU A 24 -15.01 -18.40 11.88
CA GLU A 24 -16.26 -19.13 12.20
C GLU A 24 -17.37 -18.72 11.20
N TYR A 25 -17.63 -17.43 11.07
CA TYR A 25 -18.67 -16.91 10.17
C TYR A 25 -18.39 -17.20 8.69
N LEU A 26 -17.15 -17.10 8.24
CA LEU A 26 -16.76 -17.46 6.86
C LEU A 26 -16.91 -18.95 6.56
N ARG A 27 -16.89 -19.82 7.58
CA ARG A 27 -17.23 -21.25 7.46
C ARG A 27 -18.74 -21.52 7.49
N GLY A 28 -19.57 -20.49 7.68
CA GLY A 28 -21.01 -20.59 7.85
C GLY A 28 -21.45 -20.93 9.27
N GLU A 29 -20.51 -21.07 10.21
CA GLU A 29 -20.80 -21.39 11.60
C GLU A 29 -21.36 -20.14 12.28
N ASN A 30 -22.53 -20.23 12.90
CA ASN A 30 -23.14 -19.15 13.67
C ASN A 30 -23.41 -17.82 12.93
N VAL A 31 -23.42 -17.82 11.59
CA VAL A 31 -23.60 -16.60 10.78
C VAL A 31 -24.93 -15.90 11.03
N GLN A 32 -25.95 -16.61 11.53
CA GLN A 32 -27.24 -16.04 11.92
C GLN A 32 -27.13 -14.97 13.01
N GLU A 33 -26.07 -14.98 13.85
CA GLU A 33 -25.84 -13.99 14.91
C GLU A 33 -25.65 -12.58 14.35
N ILE A 34 -25.04 -12.48 13.16
CA ILE A 34 -24.77 -11.19 12.49
C ILE A 34 -25.80 -10.84 11.41
N LYS A 35 -26.84 -11.66 11.22
CA LYS A 35 -27.88 -11.46 10.20
C LYS A 35 -28.46 -10.05 10.19
N THR A 36 -28.81 -9.54 11.38
CA THR A 36 -29.37 -8.19 11.54
C THR A 36 -28.41 -7.08 11.12
N VAL A 37 -27.12 -7.28 11.35
CA VAL A 37 -26.06 -6.36 10.93
C VAL A 37 -25.93 -6.38 9.41
N LEU A 38 -25.82 -7.58 8.83
CA LEU A 38 -25.67 -7.77 7.39
C LEU A 38 -26.87 -7.25 6.58
N GLU A 39 -28.09 -7.42 7.08
CA GLU A 39 -29.30 -6.89 6.46
C GLU A 39 -29.29 -5.36 6.44
N ARG A 40 -28.87 -4.72 7.55
CA ARG A 40 -28.78 -3.26 7.67
C ARG A 40 -27.75 -2.66 6.72
N VAL A 41 -26.55 -3.24 6.65
CA VAL A 41 -25.48 -2.73 5.76
C VAL A 41 -25.63 -3.20 4.30
N GLY A 42 -26.53 -4.15 4.06
CA GLY A 42 -26.85 -4.63 2.72
C GLY A 42 -27.63 -3.62 1.89
N ARG A 43 -27.51 -3.74 0.56
CA ARG A 43 -28.13 -2.77 -0.36
C ARG A 43 -29.65 -2.74 -0.21
N GLY A 44 -30.18 -1.57 0.12
CA GLY A 44 -31.61 -1.37 0.31
C GLY A 44 -32.16 -2.05 1.57
N GLY A 45 -31.33 -2.30 2.58
CA GLY A 45 -31.74 -2.95 3.83
C GLY A 45 -32.09 -4.43 3.65
N LYS A 46 -31.46 -5.09 2.67
CA LYS A 46 -31.69 -6.52 2.36
C LYS A 46 -30.42 -7.31 2.62
N LEU A 47 -30.59 -8.56 3.03
CA LEU A 47 -29.48 -9.49 3.17
C LEU A 47 -28.67 -9.59 1.85
N PRO A 48 -27.33 -9.60 1.94
CA PRO A 48 -26.48 -9.82 0.77
C PRO A 48 -26.81 -11.15 0.09
N HIS A 49 -26.74 -11.19 -1.23
CA HIS A 49 -27.04 -12.40 -2.01
C HIS A 49 -26.18 -13.62 -1.62
N TRP A 50 -24.98 -13.39 -1.07
CA TRP A 50 -24.08 -14.45 -0.59
C TRP A 50 -24.44 -14.98 0.80
N TYR A 51 -25.29 -14.30 1.59
CA TYR A 51 -25.62 -14.70 2.97
C TYR A 51 -26.18 -16.12 3.04
N GLY A 52 -27.18 -16.43 2.22
CA GLY A 52 -27.81 -17.76 2.21
C GLY A 52 -26.84 -18.88 1.80
N LEU A 53 -25.81 -18.57 1.02
CA LEU A 53 -24.78 -19.52 0.63
C LEU A 53 -23.84 -19.83 1.79
N LEU A 54 -23.43 -18.80 2.55
CA LEU A 54 -22.68 -19.01 3.79
C LEU A 54 -23.49 -19.78 4.82
N GLU A 55 -24.75 -19.38 5.06
CA GLU A 55 -25.64 -20.00 6.07
C GLU A 55 -25.93 -21.49 5.76
N SER A 56 -26.11 -21.84 4.49
CA SER A 56 -26.35 -23.23 4.08
C SER A 56 -25.08 -24.06 3.95
N GLY A 57 -23.89 -23.48 4.18
CA GLY A 57 -22.60 -24.12 3.97
C GLY A 57 -22.30 -24.47 2.50
N GLN A 58 -23.08 -23.88 1.58
CA GLN A 58 -22.94 -24.02 0.12
C GLN A 58 -21.89 -23.03 -0.42
N SER A 59 -21.44 -23.23 -1.65
CA SER A 59 -20.35 -22.43 -2.19
C SER A 59 -20.78 -20.98 -2.35
N MET A 60 -19.96 -20.04 -1.90
CA MET A 60 -20.09 -18.68 -2.41
C MET A 60 -19.98 -18.72 -3.95
N PRO A 61 -20.77 -17.89 -4.69
CA PRO A 61 -20.72 -17.90 -6.14
C PRO A 61 -19.29 -17.58 -6.61
N ASN A 62 -18.94 -17.78 -7.88
CA ASN A 62 -17.62 -17.36 -8.39
C ASN A 62 -17.42 -15.85 -8.11
N LEU A 63 -16.81 -15.55 -6.97
CA LEU A 63 -16.61 -14.20 -6.49
C LEU A 63 -15.37 -13.70 -7.20
N ASP A 64 -15.49 -12.63 -7.97
CA ASP A 64 -14.33 -11.85 -8.35
C ASP A 64 -13.68 -11.26 -7.07
N GLY A 65 -12.44 -10.77 -7.18
CA GLY A 65 -11.73 -10.24 -6.02
C GLY A 65 -12.47 -9.11 -5.29
N LYS A 66 -13.33 -8.35 -6.00
CA LYS A 66 -14.16 -7.30 -5.41
C LYS A 66 -15.26 -7.85 -4.52
N THR A 67 -15.89 -8.95 -4.92
CA THR A 67 -16.98 -9.52 -4.12
C THR A 67 -16.46 -10.17 -2.84
N ILE A 68 -15.22 -10.69 -2.84
CA ILE A 68 -14.59 -11.24 -1.63
C ILE A 68 -14.27 -10.16 -0.60
N GLY A 69 -13.73 -9.01 -1.05
CA GLY A 69 -13.50 -7.87 -0.18
C GLY A 69 -14.77 -7.45 0.54
N SER A 70 -15.88 -7.33 -0.20
CA SER A 70 -17.18 -6.99 0.38
C SER A 70 -17.70 -8.04 1.38
N VAL A 71 -17.51 -9.34 1.13
CA VAL A 71 -17.89 -10.38 2.11
C VAL A 71 -17.09 -10.21 3.41
N ILE A 72 -15.77 -10.00 3.30
CA ILE A 72 -14.89 -9.86 4.46
C ILE A 72 -15.22 -8.60 5.24
N GLU A 73 -15.38 -7.45 4.58
CA GLU A 73 -15.73 -6.17 5.21
C GLU A 73 -17.05 -6.25 5.98
N MET A 74 -18.11 -6.79 5.34
CA MET A 74 -19.42 -6.90 5.97
C MET A 74 -19.45 -7.90 7.13
N THR A 75 -18.74 -9.02 6.97
CA THR A 75 -18.65 -10.04 8.03
C THR A 75 -17.82 -9.53 9.21
N LEU A 76 -16.71 -8.82 8.93
CA LEU A 76 -15.89 -8.16 9.94
C LEU A 76 -16.72 -7.14 10.75
N LEU A 77 -17.54 -6.32 10.09
CA LEU A 77 -18.42 -5.39 10.78
C LEU A 77 -19.38 -6.11 11.73
N GLY A 78 -19.95 -7.24 11.31
CA GLY A 78 -20.73 -8.13 12.17
C GLY A 78 -19.96 -8.61 13.41
N VAL A 79 -18.72 -9.07 13.23
CA VAL A 79 -17.84 -9.49 14.35
C VAL A 79 -17.56 -8.34 15.30
N LEU A 80 -17.27 -7.15 14.77
CA LEU A 80 -16.96 -5.98 15.56
C LEU A 80 -18.14 -5.57 16.43
N GLU A 81 -19.34 -5.48 15.87
CA GLU A 81 -20.54 -5.09 16.62
C GLU A 81 -20.98 -6.14 17.65
N LYS A 82 -20.95 -7.42 17.28
CA LYS A 82 -21.49 -8.48 18.14
C LYS A 82 -20.54 -8.93 19.23
N HIS A 83 -19.23 -8.89 18.98
CA HIS A 83 -18.25 -9.52 19.87
C HIS A 83 -17.22 -8.55 20.42
N THR A 84 -16.70 -7.64 19.58
CA THR A 84 -15.51 -6.85 19.95
C THR A 84 -15.87 -5.57 20.67
N LEU A 85 -16.86 -4.85 20.14
CA LEU A 85 -17.27 -3.52 20.58
C LEU A 85 -18.65 -3.51 21.26
N LYS A 86 -19.22 -4.69 21.53
CA LYS A 86 -20.56 -4.85 22.12
C LYS A 86 -20.74 -4.13 23.46
N ASP A 87 -19.66 -4.02 24.25
CA ASP A 87 -19.67 -3.42 25.58
C ASP A 87 -19.48 -1.89 25.51
N PHE A 88 -19.20 -1.35 24.32
CA PHE A 88 -19.09 0.07 24.07
C PHE A 88 -20.46 0.63 23.70
N ASN A 89 -20.84 1.74 24.34
CA ASN A 89 -22.08 2.46 24.00
C ASN A 89 -21.85 3.32 22.74
N ILE A 90 -21.83 2.68 21.57
CA ILE A 90 -21.59 3.30 20.27
C ILE A 90 -22.79 3.11 19.33
N PRO A 91 -23.02 4.02 18.38
CA PRO A 91 -23.99 3.78 17.32
C PRO A 91 -23.58 2.57 16.48
N PRO A 92 -24.54 1.94 15.78
CA PRO A 92 -24.24 0.89 14.82
C PRO A 92 -23.19 1.37 13.79
N LEU A 93 -22.19 0.53 13.50
CA LEU A 93 -21.14 0.79 12.53
C LEU A 93 -21.70 0.82 11.12
N GLU A 94 -21.07 1.59 10.26
CA GLU A 94 -21.40 1.71 8.84
C GLU A 94 -20.19 1.37 7.98
N ILE A 95 -20.43 0.93 6.73
CA ILE A 95 -19.39 0.78 5.72
C ILE A 95 -19.51 1.94 4.74
N ASN A 96 -18.44 2.71 4.59
CA ASN A 96 -18.36 3.73 3.56
C ASN A 96 -16.93 3.77 3.00
N PRO A 97 -16.64 3.12 1.86
CA PRO A 97 -15.28 2.92 1.34
C PRO A 97 -14.61 4.19 0.77
N ALA A 98 -15.01 5.37 1.23
CA ALA A 98 -14.43 6.64 0.82
C ALA A 98 -13.15 6.92 1.60
N LYS A 99 -12.11 7.41 0.92
CA LYS A 99 -10.89 7.94 1.55
C LYS A 99 -10.04 6.93 2.34
N GLY A 100 -10.08 5.65 1.96
CA GLY A 100 -9.30 4.60 2.62
C GLY A 100 -9.73 4.31 4.06
N VAL A 101 -10.92 4.80 4.44
CA VAL A 101 -11.65 4.43 5.64
C VAL A 101 -12.78 3.54 5.19
N ASP A 102 -12.88 2.35 5.77
CA ASP A 102 -13.99 1.45 5.47
C ASP A 102 -15.03 1.52 6.60
N ILE A 103 -14.59 1.78 7.84
CA ILE A 103 -15.43 1.93 9.03
C ILE A 103 -15.23 3.35 9.61
N PRO A 104 -16.05 4.35 9.21
CA PRO A 104 -15.85 5.76 9.58
C PRO A 104 -15.79 6.03 11.07
N LEU A 105 -16.64 5.38 11.88
CA LEU A 105 -16.67 5.60 13.32
C LEU A 105 -15.31 5.26 13.99
N LEU A 106 -14.60 4.28 13.44
CA LEU A 106 -13.31 3.84 13.91
C LEU A 106 -12.15 4.59 13.25
N GLU A 107 -12.41 5.32 12.15
CA GLU A 107 -11.38 5.79 11.23
C GLU A 107 -10.41 4.64 10.87
N LEU A 108 -10.98 3.52 10.45
CA LEU A 108 -10.25 2.28 10.20
C LEU A 108 -10.53 1.76 8.80
N GLY A 109 -9.46 1.51 8.05
CA GLY A 109 -9.48 0.82 6.76
C GLY A 109 -9.46 -0.70 6.91
N VAL A 110 -9.91 -1.39 5.89
CA VAL A 110 -9.86 -2.84 5.74
C VAL A 110 -9.15 -3.15 4.42
N LYS A 111 -8.24 -4.11 4.46
CA LYS A 111 -7.49 -4.58 3.29
C LYS A 111 -7.55 -6.10 3.28
N SER A 112 -8.07 -6.70 2.22
CA SER A 112 -8.21 -8.17 2.14
C SER A 112 -7.44 -8.79 0.96
N PRO A 113 -6.09 -8.74 0.95
CA PRO A 113 -5.32 -9.39 -0.11
C PRO A 113 -5.48 -10.92 -0.07
N SER A 114 -5.26 -11.57 -1.20
CA SER A 114 -5.14 -13.04 -1.30
C SER A 114 -3.67 -13.48 -1.25
N GLU A 115 -3.35 -14.76 -1.44
CA GLU A 115 -1.96 -15.28 -1.30
C GLU A 115 -0.94 -14.71 -2.31
N ASN A 116 -1.38 -13.93 -3.30
CA ASN A 116 -0.50 -13.09 -4.13
C ASN A 116 -0.04 -11.80 -3.41
N PHE A 117 -0.55 -11.55 -2.20
CA PHE A 117 -0.30 -10.41 -1.32
C PHE A 117 -0.68 -9.04 -1.88
N CYS A 118 -1.46 -9.01 -2.96
CA CYS A 118 -1.76 -7.78 -3.68
C CYS A 118 -3.22 -7.35 -3.51
N THR A 119 -3.43 -6.05 -3.31
CA THR A 119 -4.72 -5.38 -3.51
C THR A 119 -4.50 -4.09 -4.30
N SER A 120 -5.55 -3.59 -4.95
CA SER A 120 -5.52 -2.37 -5.75
C SER A 120 -6.62 -1.43 -5.33
N GLU A 121 -6.28 -0.16 -5.10
CA GLU A 121 -7.24 0.85 -4.67
C GLU A 121 -6.99 2.20 -5.31
N PRO A 122 -8.05 3.00 -5.53
CA PRO A 122 -7.89 4.41 -5.86
C PRO A 122 -7.00 5.10 -4.81
N PHE A 123 -6.17 6.02 -5.28
CA PHE A 123 -5.36 6.88 -4.43
C PHE A 123 -5.85 8.31 -4.52
N PHE A 124 -5.81 9.04 -3.41
CA PHE A 124 -6.16 10.47 -3.40
C PHE A 124 -4.97 11.31 -3.79
N SER A 125 -3.78 10.84 -3.42
CA SER A 125 -2.53 11.52 -3.70
C SER A 125 -1.39 10.53 -3.91
N ALA A 126 -0.51 10.84 -4.87
CA ALA A 126 0.74 10.10 -5.06
C ALA A 126 1.62 10.12 -3.79
N TYR A 127 1.40 11.10 -2.90
CA TYR A 127 2.16 11.26 -1.66
C TYR A 127 1.85 10.20 -0.61
N GLU A 128 0.70 9.51 -0.69
CA GLU A 128 0.40 8.34 0.14
C GLU A 128 1.49 7.27 0.06
N ARG A 129 2.24 7.22 -1.06
CA ARG A 129 3.38 6.31 -1.22
C ARG A 129 4.45 6.44 -0.14
N LEU A 130 4.67 7.65 0.36
CA LEU A 130 5.62 7.93 1.44
C LEU A 130 4.94 8.25 2.76
N LEU A 131 3.77 8.88 2.72
CA LEU A 131 3.05 9.35 3.89
C LEU A 131 2.17 8.28 4.53
N GLY A 132 1.88 7.21 3.78
CA GLY A 132 0.87 6.23 4.13
C GLY A 132 -0.55 6.78 4.09
N ASN A 133 -1.47 5.95 4.56
CA ASN A 133 -2.87 6.32 4.71
C ASN A 133 -3.06 7.28 5.88
N GLU A 134 -4.11 8.09 5.83
CA GLU A 134 -4.49 8.95 6.96
C GLU A 134 -5.00 8.14 8.16
N ASN A 135 -5.47 6.93 7.89
CA ASN A 135 -6.17 6.08 8.83
C ASN A 135 -5.45 4.74 8.95
N ASP A 136 -5.54 4.14 10.13
CA ASP A 136 -5.04 2.79 10.39
C ASP A 136 -5.83 1.77 9.58
N ALA A 137 -5.30 0.57 9.42
CA ALA A 137 -6.04 -0.51 8.76
C ALA A 137 -5.81 -1.88 9.38
N ILE A 138 -6.85 -2.72 9.30
CA ILE A 138 -6.69 -4.16 9.44
C ILE A 138 -6.43 -4.77 8.06
N VAL A 139 -5.35 -5.53 7.96
CA VAL A 139 -5.00 -6.28 6.76
C VAL A 139 -5.26 -7.77 7.01
N LEU A 140 -6.15 -8.37 6.24
CA LEU A 140 -6.66 -9.73 6.40
C LEU A 140 -6.27 -10.57 5.16
N LEU A 141 -5.23 -11.39 5.26
CA LEU A 141 -4.79 -12.25 4.17
C LEU A 141 -5.73 -13.46 4.03
N THR A 142 -6.34 -13.62 2.87
CA THR A 142 -7.24 -14.75 2.57
C THR A 142 -6.51 -15.90 1.88
N ASP A 143 -7.01 -17.13 2.03
CA ASP A 143 -6.59 -18.32 1.26
C ASP A 143 -7.29 -18.47 -0.11
N TYR A 144 -7.92 -17.42 -0.63
CA TYR A 144 -8.80 -17.49 -1.78
C TYR A 144 -8.16 -18.11 -3.04
N GLN A 145 -6.88 -17.85 -3.33
CA GLN A 145 -6.21 -18.40 -4.52
C GLN A 145 -6.08 -19.93 -4.46
N THR A 146 -5.95 -20.48 -3.25
CA THR A 146 -5.97 -21.91 -2.99
C THR A 146 -7.40 -22.43 -2.95
N ALA A 147 -8.28 -21.77 -2.20
CA ALA A 147 -9.68 -22.19 -2.03
C ALA A 147 -10.44 -22.31 -3.35
N LYS A 148 -10.23 -21.38 -4.29
CA LYS A 148 -10.91 -21.41 -5.61
C LYS A 148 -10.49 -22.56 -6.53
N LYS A 149 -9.40 -23.26 -6.22
CA LYS A 149 -8.94 -24.44 -6.97
C LYS A 149 -9.63 -25.73 -6.50
N ASN A 150 -10.25 -25.70 -5.31
CA ASN A 150 -10.93 -26.86 -4.75
C ASN A 150 -12.36 -26.97 -5.30
N PRO A 151 -12.95 -28.18 -5.32
CA PRO A 151 -14.35 -28.36 -5.66
C PRO A 151 -15.26 -27.54 -4.73
N PRO A 152 -16.40 -27.02 -5.23
CA PRO A 152 -17.40 -26.40 -4.38
C PRO A 152 -17.81 -27.30 -3.19
N PRO A 153 -18.03 -26.73 -1.99
CA PRO A 153 -18.10 -25.31 -1.72
C PRO A 153 -16.74 -24.62 -1.53
N VAL A 154 -16.54 -23.48 -2.22
CA VAL A 154 -15.39 -22.60 -1.96
C VAL A 154 -15.58 -21.96 -0.59
N ARG A 155 -14.74 -22.36 0.36
CA ARG A 155 -14.68 -21.81 1.71
C ARG A 155 -13.41 -20.99 1.81
N ILE A 156 -13.56 -19.70 2.08
CA ILE A 156 -12.44 -18.79 2.29
C ILE A 156 -12.16 -18.66 3.78
N GLN A 157 -10.91 -18.44 4.13
CA GLN A 157 -10.45 -18.20 5.48
C GLN A 157 -9.42 -17.08 5.50
N ILE A 158 -9.38 -16.36 6.60
CA ILE A 158 -8.26 -15.48 6.93
C ILE A 158 -7.15 -16.33 7.51
N ILE A 159 -6.03 -16.40 6.79
CA ILE A 159 -4.86 -17.20 7.14
C ILE A 159 -3.76 -16.40 7.84
N LYS A 160 -3.76 -15.07 7.69
CA LYS A 160 -2.88 -14.15 8.43
C LYS A 160 -3.58 -12.81 8.61
N SER A 161 -3.27 -12.09 9.68
CA SER A 161 -3.77 -10.75 9.92
C SER A 161 -2.70 -9.83 10.48
N ALA A 162 -2.88 -8.54 10.25
CA ALA A 162 -2.06 -7.50 10.85
C ALA A 162 -2.90 -6.24 11.09
N TYR A 163 -2.67 -5.58 12.23
CA TYR A 163 -3.08 -4.20 12.42
C TYR A 163 -1.91 -3.31 12.00
N MET A 164 -2.16 -2.36 11.11
CA MET A 164 -1.15 -1.42 10.59
C MET A 164 -1.55 0.01 10.91
N LYS A 165 -0.58 0.80 11.38
CA LYS A 165 -0.78 2.25 11.44
C LYS A 165 -0.85 2.84 10.05
N GLY A 166 -1.57 3.96 9.88
CA GLY A 166 -1.68 4.62 8.58
C GLY A 166 -0.33 4.86 7.88
N SER A 167 0.68 5.33 8.62
CA SER A 167 2.04 5.58 8.11
C SER A 167 2.79 4.32 7.66
N GLU A 168 2.44 3.16 8.20
CA GLU A 168 3.08 1.88 7.87
C GLU A 168 2.57 1.33 6.52
N ILE A 169 1.42 1.83 6.04
CA ILE A 169 0.84 1.51 4.72
C ILE A 169 1.49 2.39 3.64
N ALA A 170 2.82 2.35 3.59
CA ALA A 170 3.63 3.12 2.66
C ALA A 170 4.76 2.25 2.08
N ASP A 171 5.40 2.71 1.01
CA ASP A 171 6.49 1.99 0.38
C ASP A 171 7.72 1.97 1.29
N ARG A 172 8.08 0.78 1.77
CA ARG A 172 9.18 0.56 2.71
C ARG A 172 10.51 1.13 2.21
N ASN A 173 10.86 0.85 0.96
CA ASN A 173 12.20 1.17 0.45
C ASN A 173 12.31 2.68 0.18
N LEU A 174 11.25 3.26 -0.39
CA LEU A 174 11.24 4.70 -0.66
C LEU A 174 11.14 5.53 0.62
N CYS A 175 10.40 5.04 1.63
CA CYS A 175 10.38 5.66 2.95
C CYS A 175 11.77 5.67 3.60
N ALA A 176 12.51 4.55 3.52
CA ALA A 176 13.87 4.47 4.05
C ALA A 176 14.83 5.47 3.38
N ILE A 177 14.77 5.58 2.05
CA ILE A 177 15.57 6.56 1.29
C ILE A 177 15.17 7.99 1.64
N ALA A 178 13.87 8.28 1.75
CA ALA A 178 13.38 9.59 2.14
C ALA A 178 13.87 9.96 3.55
N LEU A 179 13.76 9.04 4.51
CA LEU A 179 14.17 9.24 5.90
C LEU A 179 15.67 9.50 6.01
N LYS A 180 16.49 8.73 5.29
CA LYS A 180 17.96 8.88 5.23
C LYS A 180 18.37 10.30 4.82
N ASN A 181 17.65 10.91 3.88
CA ASN A 181 18.05 12.17 3.26
C ASN A 181 17.28 13.40 3.77
N ARG A 182 16.11 13.23 4.40
CA ARG A 182 15.16 14.30 4.73
C ARG A 182 15.78 15.49 5.46
N GLN A 183 16.44 15.24 6.59
CA GLN A 183 16.89 16.31 7.48
C GLN A 183 17.95 17.18 6.80
N ARG A 184 19.01 16.54 6.28
CA ARG A 184 20.12 17.26 5.65
C ARG A 184 19.67 18.04 4.40
N LEU A 185 18.83 17.44 3.56
CA LEU A 185 18.33 18.12 2.37
C LEU A 185 17.36 19.26 2.69
N TYR A 186 16.58 19.13 3.77
CA TYR A 186 15.72 20.20 4.28
C TYR A 186 16.55 21.41 4.76
N ASP A 187 17.59 21.16 5.55
CA ASP A 187 18.46 22.19 6.12
C ASP A 187 19.26 22.92 5.04
N GLU A 188 19.74 22.20 4.01
CA GLU A 188 20.48 22.76 2.89
C GLU A 188 19.57 23.52 1.91
N ASN A 189 18.45 22.92 1.49
CA ASN A 189 17.54 23.51 0.52
C ASN A 189 16.14 22.86 0.51
N VAL A 190 15.16 23.55 1.10
CA VAL A 190 13.75 23.12 1.14
C VAL A 190 13.16 22.80 -0.23
N ALA A 191 13.53 23.54 -1.29
CA ALA A 191 13.01 23.30 -2.63
C ALA A 191 13.54 21.99 -3.23
N LEU A 192 14.82 21.67 -3.00
CA LEU A 192 15.38 20.37 -3.39
C LEU A 192 14.75 19.24 -2.58
N CYS A 193 14.50 19.45 -1.29
CA CYS A 193 13.78 18.48 -0.47
C CYS A 193 12.41 18.16 -1.07
N LYS A 194 11.61 19.19 -1.40
CA LYS A 194 10.29 19.02 -2.07
C LYS A 194 10.39 18.27 -3.40
N LYS A 195 11.41 18.55 -4.23
CA LYS A 195 11.65 17.84 -5.49
C LYS A 195 12.00 16.36 -5.27
N MET A 196 12.82 16.05 -4.25
CA MET A 196 13.13 14.67 -3.87
C MET A 196 11.84 13.92 -3.51
N ILE A 197 10.99 14.50 -2.67
CA ILE A 197 9.77 13.82 -2.25
C ILE A 197 8.83 13.61 -3.44
N GLN A 198 8.69 14.60 -4.33
CA GLN A 198 7.91 14.49 -5.55
C GLN A 198 8.43 13.33 -6.41
N PHE A 199 9.74 13.25 -6.66
CA PHE A 199 10.31 12.14 -7.41
C PHE A 199 9.99 10.79 -6.78
N LEU A 200 10.25 10.62 -5.48
CA LEU A 200 10.01 9.36 -4.77
C LEU A 200 8.52 8.95 -4.79
N CYS A 201 7.59 9.89 -4.71
CA CYS A 201 6.16 9.58 -4.80
C CYS A 201 5.75 9.08 -6.20
N TYR A 202 6.26 9.70 -7.25
CA TYR A 202 5.86 9.45 -8.64
C TYR A 202 6.73 8.44 -9.40
N ILE A 203 7.83 7.97 -8.82
CA ILE A 203 8.81 7.13 -9.50
C ILE A 203 8.22 5.83 -10.07
N ASN A 204 8.47 5.54 -11.34
CA ASN A 204 8.24 4.21 -11.90
C ASN A 204 9.51 3.36 -11.76
N GLN A 205 9.55 2.43 -10.81
CA GLN A 205 10.74 1.62 -10.54
C GLN A 205 11.06 0.59 -11.65
N GLN A 206 10.21 0.44 -12.66
CA GLN A 206 10.49 -0.35 -13.87
C GLN A 206 11.26 0.45 -14.93
N ASP A 207 11.20 1.79 -14.87
CA ASP A 207 11.97 2.65 -15.76
C ASP A 207 13.45 2.65 -15.37
N TRP A 208 14.33 2.51 -16.38
CA TRP A 208 15.76 2.36 -16.12
C TRP A 208 16.37 3.66 -15.56
N ARG A 209 16.05 4.82 -16.14
CA ARG A 209 16.59 6.11 -15.68
C ARG A 209 16.08 6.42 -14.28
N ALA A 210 14.80 6.18 -14.01
CA ALA A 210 14.22 6.35 -12.69
C ALA A 210 14.94 5.47 -11.65
N LYS A 211 15.16 4.19 -11.96
CA LYS A 211 15.86 3.26 -11.07
C LYS A 211 17.34 3.64 -10.87
N ALA A 212 17.99 4.20 -11.89
CA ALA A 212 19.35 4.74 -11.79
C ALA A 212 19.39 5.95 -10.85
N LEU A 213 18.48 6.92 -11.05
CA LEU A 213 18.35 8.10 -10.19
C LEU A 213 18.02 7.73 -8.75
N LEU A 214 17.14 6.75 -8.51
CA LEU A 214 16.82 6.28 -7.16
C LEU A 214 18.06 5.75 -6.41
N GLN A 215 18.93 5.02 -7.11
CA GLN A 215 20.19 4.53 -6.53
C GLN A 215 21.13 5.69 -6.18
N LEU A 216 21.17 6.75 -6.99
CA LEU A 216 21.95 7.95 -6.71
C LEU A 216 21.37 8.75 -5.54
N VAL A 217 20.04 8.83 -5.41
CA VAL A 217 19.37 9.46 -4.25
C VAL A 217 19.65 8.66 -2.96
N ASP A 218 19.74 7.34 -3.03
CA ASP A 218 20.11 6.54 -1.86
C ASP A 218 21.53 6.86 -1.37
N ILE A 219 22.47 7.20 -2.26
CA ILE A 219 23.84 7.58 -1.92
C ILE A 219 24.11 9.09 -2.01
N LEU A 220 23.06 9.92 -1.93
CA LEU A 220 23.10 11.35 -2.28
C LEU A 220 24.22 12.15 -1.61
N TYR A 221 24.57 11.77 -0.37
CA TYR A 221 25.53 12.44 0.49
C TYR A 221 26.83 11.66 0.69
N GLU A 222 27.05 10.58 -0.05
CA GLU A 222 28.33 9.88 -0.07
C GLU A 222 29.40 10.72 -0.81
N GLY A 223 30.67 10.32 -0.65
CA GLY A 223 31.78 11.00 -1.32
C GLY A 223 31.69 10.94 -2.85
N GLU A 224 32.24 11.95 -3.52
CA GLU A 224 32.19 12.06 -4.98
C GLU A 224 32.71 10.81 -5.70
N ALA A 225 33.78 10.19 -5.20
CA ALA A 225 34.32 8.95 -5.75
C ALA A 225 33.28 7.81 -5.73
N VAL A 226 32.48 7.70 -4.66
CA VAL A 226 31.43 6.69 -4.52
C VAL A 226 30.29 6.94 -5.51
N ILE A 227 29.88 8.20 -5.66
CA ILE A 227 28.83 8.61 -6.61
C ILE A 227 29.29 8.33 -8.05
N ASN A 228 30.52 8.74 -8.41
CA ASN A 228 31.05 8.55 -9.75
C ASN A 228 31.21 7.05 -10.08
N ALA A 229 31.69 6.25 -9.13
CA ALA A 229 31.76 4.79 -9.28
C ALA A 229 30.37 4.17 -9.48
N LYS A 230 29.34 4.65 -8.77
CA LYS A 230 27.95 4.20 -8.99
C LYS A 230 27.47 4.54 -10.40
N ILE A 231 27.83 5.70 -10.93
CA ILE A 231 27.49 6.08 -12.31
C ILE A 231 28.18 5.14 -13.32
N ASP A 232 29.45 4.77 -13.09
CA ASP A 232 30.16 3.78 -13.92
C ASP A 232 29.45 2.42 -13.92
N GLU A 233 29.03 1.94 -12.75
CA GLU A 233 28.26 0.70 -12.63
C GLU A 233 26.93 0.78 -13.40
N LEU A 234 26.24 1.92 -13.34
CA LEU A 234 24.98 2.14 -14.05
C LEU A 234 25.17 2.12 -15.57
N GLU A 235 26.29 2.63 -16.09
CA GLU A 235 26.64 2.53 -17.50
C GLU A 235 26.85 1.07 -17.94
N VAL A 236 27.58 0.29 -17.16
CA VAL A 236 27.77 -1.15 -17.43
C VAL A 236 26.41 -1.86 -17.43
N HIS A 237 25.55 -1.56 -16.45
CA HIS A 237 24.20 -2.11 -16.38
C HIS A 237 23.35 -1.72 -17.60
N PHE A 238 23.41 -0.45 -18.04
CA PHE A 238 22.72 0.03 -19.25
C PHE A 238 23.13 -0.77 -20.48
N ASN A 239 24.44 -0.87 -20.74
CA ASN A 239 24.97 -1.59 -21.89
C ASN A 239 24.56 -3.08 -21.90
N ASN A 240 24.54 -3.72 -20.71
CA ASN A 240 24.06 -5.09 -20.56
C ASN A 240 22.56 -5.22 -20.85
N LYS A 241 21.74 -4.27 -20.39
CA LYS A 241 20.31 -4.23 -20.68
C LYS A 241 20.03 -4.07 -22.17
N ILE A 242 20.72 -3.17 -22.86
CA ILE A 242 20.58 -2.95 -24.30
C ILE A 242 20.88 -4.22 -25.10
N LYS A 243 22.00 -4.90 -24.79
CA LYS A 243 22.35 -6.18 -25.42
C LYS A 243 21.26 -7.24 -25.20
N ALA A 244 20.68 -7.30 -24.00
CA ALA A 244 19.62 -8.23 -23.67
C ALA A 244 18.30 -7.90 -24.39
N ASP A 245 17.93 -6.63 -24.50
CA ASP A 245 16.71 -6.16 -25.18
C ASP A 245 16.81 -6.44 -26.69
N ILE A 246 17.95 -6.14 -27.32
CA ILE A 246 18.23 -6.48 -28.73
C ILE A 246 18.10 -7.99 -28.97
N LYS A 247 18.69 -8.82 -28.09
CA LYS A 247 18.60 -10.29 -28.20
C LYS A 247 17.15 -10.81 -28.11
N LYS A 248 16.28 -10.10 -27.41
CA LYS A 248 14.85 -10.43 -27.26
C LYS A 248 13.97 -9.80 -28.34
N GLY A 249 14.52 -9.02 -29.26
CA GLY A 249 13.75 -8.27 -30.26
C GLY A 249 12.92 -7.12 -29.66
N ILE A 250 13.32 -6.63 -28.48
CA ILE A 250 12.68 -5.49 -27.81
C ILE A 250 13.43 -4.23 -28.22
N GLU A 251 12.69 -3.15 -28.51
CA GLU A 251 13.29 -1.86 -28.81
C GLU A 251 14.17 -1.40 -27.63
N PRO A 252 15.46 -1.14 -27.87
CA PRO A 252 16.38 -0.77 -26.80
C PRO A 252 16.11 0.65 -26.29
N ILE A 253 16.38 0.88 -25.00
CA ILE A 253 16.30 2.21 -24.41
C ILE A 253 17.27 3.17 -25.13
N SER A 254 16.81 4.39 -25.40
CA SER A 254 17.66 5.41 -26.02
C SER A 254 18.91 5.69 -25.20
N LYS A 255 20.06 5.81 -25.88
CA LYS A 255 21.34 6.19 -25.26
C LYS A 255 21.26 7.53 -24.52
N THR A 256 20.39 8.43 -24.98
CA THR A 256 20.12 9.72 -24.33
C THR A 256 19.72 9.60 -22.86
N GLU A 257 19.10 8.49 -22.46
CA GLU A 257 18.74 8.25 -21.06
C GLU A 257 19.98 8.00 -20.18
N LEU A 258 21.01 7.33 -20.71
CA LEU A 258 22.29 7.20 -20.02
C LEU A 258 23.05 8.52 -20.01
N ASP A 259 23.05 9.25 -21.13
CA ASP A 259 23.79 10.51 -21.24
C ASP A 259 23.34 11.50 -20.14
N LYS A 260 22.03 11.57 -19.86
CA LYS A 260 21.46 12.35 -18.74
C LYS A 260 22.02 11.97 -17.37
N ILE A 261 22.37 10.68 -17.15
CA ILE A 261 22.99 10.21 -15.91
C ILE A 261 24.49 10.52 -15.90
N GLN A 262 25.18 10.35 -17.03
CA GLN A 262 26.62 10.60 -17.14
C GLN A 262 26.98 12.07 -16.90
N LEU A 263 26.13 13.02 -17.31
CA LEU A 263 26.29 14.45 -17.04
C LEU A 263 26.43 14.79 -15.54
N LEU A 264 25.96 13.92 -14.65
CA LEU A 264 26.09 14.11 -13.20
C LEU A 264 27.54 13.97 -12.71
N LYS A 265 28.43 13.31 -13.47
CA LYS A 265 29.85 13.17 -13.13
C LYS A 265 30.59 14.50 -13.13
N ASP A 266 30.23 15.40 -14.02
CA ASP A 266 30.96 16.66 -14.22
C ASP A 266 30.42 17.80 -13.33
N SER A 267 29.38 17.53 -12.53
CA SER A 267 28.78 18.53 -11.66
C SER A 267 29.58 18.76 -10.38
N ASN A 268 29.95 20.02 -10.15
CA ASN A 268 30.51 20.50 -8.88
C ASN A 268 29.50 20.48 -7.71
N THR A 269 28.20 20.33 -8.00
CA THR A 269 27.13 20.31 -7.00
C THR A 269 26.30 19.03 -7.12
N LYS A 270 26.90 17.90 -6.76
CA LYS A 270 26.31 16.55 -6.92
C LYS A 270 24.88 16.44 -6.42
N VAL A 271 24.62 16.88 -5.19
CA VAL A 271 23.30 16.83 -4.55
C VAL A 271 22.25 17.54 -5.39
N SER A 272 22.51 18.81 -5.74
CA SER A 272 21.58 19.62 -6.53
C SER A 272 21.35 19.03 -7.93
N SER A 273 22.41 18.55 -8.58
CA SER A 273 22.30 17.96 -9.92
C SER A 273 21.52 16.64 -9.92
N ILE A 274 21.74 15.76 -8.94
CA ILE A 274 20.98 14.50 -8.82
C ILE A 274 19.50 14.80 -8.60
N ILE A 275 19.16 15.71 -7.67
CA ILE A 275 17.76 16.04 -7.37
C ILE A 275 17.08 16.76 -8.55
N ASN A 276 17.79 17.64 -9.26
CA ASN A 276 17.24 18.26 -10.46
C ASN A 276 17.02 17.22 -11.58
N ALA A 277 17.94 16.27 -11.79
CA ALA A 277 17.73 15.18 -12.75
C ALA A 277 16.53 14.28 -12.39
N CYS A 278 16.25 14.11 -11.10
CA CYS A 278 15.03 13.47 -10.59
C CYS A 278 13.78 14.29 -10.95
N SER A 279 13.81 15.60 -10.72
CA SER A 279 12.73 16.53 -11.09
C SER A 279 12.48 16.53 -12.60
N ASP A 280 13.53 16.52 -13.41
CA ASP A 280 13.44 16.47 -14.87
C ASP A 280 12.80 15.15 -15.33
N TRP A 281 13.14 14.03 -14.69
CA TRP A 281 12.49 12.75 -14.97
C TRP A 281 10.98 12.81 -14.68
N VAL A 282 10.58 13.45 -13.58
CA VAL A 282 9.15 13.65 -13.24
C VAL A 282 8.46 14.49 -14.31
N ILE A 283 9.07 15.60 -14.75
CA ILE A 283 8.51 16.47 -15.79
C ILE A 283 8.36 15.72 -17.11
N ASP A 284 9.40 14.98 -17.54
CA ASP A 284 9.42 14.21 -18.78
C ASP A 284 8.29 13.16 -18.83
N ASN A 285 8.01 12.50 -17.70
CA ASN A 285 7.12 11.33 -17.63
C ASN A 285 5.69 11.63 -17.17
N HIS A 286 5.53 12.56 -16.22
CA HIS A 286 4.24 12.86 -15.61
C HIS A 286 3.70 14.23 -15.99
N LYS A 287 4.55 15.14 -16.48
CA LYS A 287 4.16 16.50 -16.87
C LYS A 287 3.32 17.16 -15.77
N ASP A 288 2.17 17.73 -16.12
CA ASP A 288 1.25 18.43 -15.20
C ASP A 288 0.61 17.52 -14.14
N PHE A 289 0.64 16.19 -14.30
CA PHE A 289 0.07 15.26 -13.34
C PHE A 289 0.86 15.20 -12.02
N ALA A 290 2.18 15.41 -12.10
CA ALA A 290 3.04 15.38 -10.93
C ALA A 290 3.26 16.77 -10.35
N ARG A 291 2.33 17.22 -9.52
CA ARG A 291 2.50 18.48 -8.77
C ARG A 291 3.48 18.32 -7.61
N LEU A 292 4.09 19.43 -7.19
CA LEU A 292 4.76 19.53 -5.90
C LEU A 292 3.74 19.34 -4.75
N SER A 293 4.26 18.97 -3.58
CA SER A 293 3.46 18.75 -2.38
C SER A 293 2.75 20.04 -1.98
N ASN A 294 1.47 19.94 -1.63
CA ASN A 294 0.79 21.05 -0.97
C ASN A 294 1.26 21.19 0.49
N ASP A 295 0.80 22.21 1.19
CA ASP A 295 1.24 22.47 2.57
C ASP A 295 0.86 21.34 3.53
N ASN A 296 -0.29 20.69 3.35
CA ASN A 296 -0.70 19.57 4.18
C ASN A 296 0.24 18.36 3.99
N GLU A 297 0.50 17.96 2.75
CA GLU A 297 1.42 16.86 2.43
C GLU A 297 2.84 17.17 2.88
N TRP A 298 3.28 18.42 2.74
CA TRP A 298 4.59 18.86 3.19
C TRP A 298 4.72 18.78 4.72
N GLN A 299 3.74 19.28 5.47
CA GLN A 299 3.75 19.19 6.93
C GLN A 299 3.66 17.74 7.41
N ARG A 300 2.83 16.91 6.75
CA ARG A 300 2.78 15.46 7.01
C ARG A 300 4.13 14.80 6.74
N PHE A 301 4.82 15.14 5.65
CA PHE A 301 6.15 14.60 5.34
C PHE A 301 7.19 14.92 6.42
N LEU A 302 7.20 16.16 6.92
CA LEU A 302 8.13 16.59 7.96
C LEU A 302 7.92 15.85 9.29
N ARG A 303 6.66 15.55 9.64
CA ARG A 303 6.30 14.87 10.89
C ARG A 303 6.22 13.35 10.76
N SER A 304 6.17 12.82 9.55
CA SER A 304 6.00 11.38 9.28
C SER A 304 7.17 10.58 9.87
N PRO A 305 6.92 9.42 10.49
CA PRO A 305 7.98 8.50 10.86
C PRO A 305 8.68 7.88 9.64
N LEU A 306 8.06 7.93 8.45
CA LEU A 306 8.53 7.27 7.22
C LEU A 306 8.86 5.79 7.48
N ASP A 307 7.93 5.08 8.12
CA ASP A 307 8.07 3.71 8.59
C ASP A 307 7.30 2.69 7.74
N GLY A 308 7.15 2.97 6.45
CA GLY A 308 6.47 2.09 5.50
C GLY A 308 6.93 0.63 5.59
N LYS A 309 5.98 -0.31 5.51
CA LYS A 309 6.23 -1.75 5.69
C LYS A 309 5.97 -2.60 4.45
N ILE A 310 5.38 -2.00 3.41
CA ILE A 310 4.88 -2.72 2.23
C ILE A 310 5.58 -2.26 0.96
N GLY A 311 5.36 -2.97 -0.15
CA GLY A 311 5.71 -2.44 -1.48
C GLY A 311 4.54 -1.64 -2.04
N LEU A 312 4.82 -0.50 -2.68
CA LEU A 312 3.81 0.30 -3.34
C LEU A 312 4.24 0.68 -4.76
N SER A 313 3.36 0.40 -5.73
CA SER A 313 3.65 0.65 -7.15
C SER A 313 2.51 1.39 -7.83
N PHE A 314 2.89 2.33 -8.70
CA PHE A 314 1.98 3.15 -9.46
C PHE A 314 1.46 2.38 -10.69
N ALA A 315 0.14 2.40 -10.89
CA ALA A 315 -0.55 1.92 -12.09
C ALA A 315 -1.70 2.91 -12.40
N LEU A 316 -2.90 2.44 -12.76
CA LEU A 316 -4.12 3.29 -12.73
C LEU A 316 -4.61 3.59 -11.30
N GLN A 317 -4.08 2.84 -10.33
CA GLN A 317 -4.45 2.80 -8.92
C GLN A 317 -3.19 2.43 -8.11
N TRP A 318 -3.21 2.60 -6.78
CA TRP A 318 -2.15 2.03 -5.96
C TRP A 318 -2.24 0.53 -5.98
N ARG A 319 -1.15 -0.13 -6.33
CA ARG A 319 -0.97 -1.57 -6.12
C ARG A 319 -0.16 -1.77 -4.85
N TYR A 320 -0.85 -2.14 -3.78
CA TYR A 320 -0.25 -2.52 -2.50
C TYR A 320 0.28 -3.94 -2.59
N ASN A 321 1.48 -4.18 -2.08
CA ASN A 321 2.06 -5.51 -1.94
C ASN A 321 2.46 -5.76 -0.48
N PHE A 322 1.70 -6.61 0.20
CA PHE A 322 1.89 -6.97 1.60
C PHE A 322 2.82 -8.17 1.81
N GLY A 323 3.55 -8.62 0.77
CA GLY A 323 4.36 -9.83 0.83
C GLY A 323 5.45 -9.77 1.90
N ASN A 324 6.11 -8.62 2.05
CA ASN A 324 7.13 -8.41 3.08
C ASN A 324 6.55 -8.50 4.50
N LEU A 325 5.33 -8.00 4.71
CA LEU A 325 4.61 -8.07 5.98
C LEU A 325 4.26 -9.54 6.30
N PHE A 326 3.53 -10.21 5.40
CA PHE A 326 2.96 -11.52 5.68
C PHE A 326 3.97 -12.66 5.66
N LYS A 327 5.12 -12.53 4.99
CA LYS A 327 6.19 -13.53 5.08
C LYS A 327 6.79 -13.64 6.48
N ALA A 328 6.73 -12.58 7.29
CA ALA A 328 7.26 -12.56 8.65
C ALA A 328 6.24 -13.02 9.71
N LEU A 329 4.96 -13.10 9.37
CA LEU A 329 3.89 -13.43 10.32
C LEU A 329 3.57 -14.93 10.33
N PRO A 330 3.18 -15.51 11.48
CA PRO A 330 2.74 -16.90 11.55
C PRO A 330 1.44 -17.11 10.77
N ILE A 331 1.19 -18.35 10.37
CA ILE A 331 -0.12 -18.76 9.82
C ILE A 331 -1.08 -18.92 10.99
N ILE A 332 -2.31 -18.42 10.83
CA ILE A 332 -3.43 -18.64 11.72
C ILE A 332 -4.01 -20.01 11.37
N THR A 333 -3.97 -20.94 12.31
CA THR A 333 -4.50 -22.31 12.17
C THR A 333 -5.96 -22.40 12.54
#